data_AF-A0A1V4CUR2-F1
#
_entry.id   AF-A0A1V4CUR2-F1
#
_cell.length_a   1.000
_cell.length_b   1.000
_cell.length_c   1.000
_cell.angle_alpha   90.00
_cell.angle_beta   90.00
_cell.angle_gamma   90.00
#
_symmetry.space_group_name_H-M   'P 1'
#
loop_
_entity.id
_entity.type
_entity.pdbx_description
1 polymer ?
#
loop_
_entity_poly.entity_id
_entity_poly.type
_entity_poly.pdbx_seq_one_letter_code
_entity_poly.pdbx_strand_id
1 'polypeptide(L)' 'MTAFTDDEEDSLDEEDSLGLLETIPWTVQPALTHRGVYLLSGPQPWDEHVVCDRQPLTGQNPASAAPLARLVTTML' A
#
# COMPACT_ATOMS: atom_id res chain seq x y z
N MET A 1 7.61 6.43 -2.22
CA MET A 1 7.33 5.13 -1.56
C MET A 1 6.00 4.60 -2.09
N THR A 2 5.59 3.40 -1.70
CA THR A 2 4.23 2.88 -1.96
C THR A 2 3.55 2.51 -0.65
N ALA A 3 2.22 2.49 -0.65
CA ALA A 3 1.35 2.10 0.44
C ALA A 3 -0.03 1.76 -0.14
N PHE A 4 -0.86 1.10 0.66
CA PHE A 4 -2.24 0.78 0.31
C PHE A 4 -3.00 2.05 -0.14
N THR A 5 -3.71 1.95 -1.26
CA THR A 5 -4.35 3.11 -1.93
C THR A 5 -5.83 3.21 -1.59
N ASP A 6 -6.40 4.42 -1.74
CA ASP A 6 -7.85 4.61 -1.54
C ASP A 6 -8.67 3.71 -2.49
N ASP A 7 -8.20 3.45 -3.73
CA ASP A 7 -8.87 2.53 -4.67
C ASP A 7 -8.85 1.06 -4.19
N GLU A 8 -7.87 0.68 -3.38
CA GLU A 8 -7.78 -0.67 -2.79
C GLU A 8 -8.65 -0.77 -1.53
N GLU A 9 -8.75 0.30 -0.73
CA GLU A 9 -9.66 0.41 0.41
C GLU A 9 -11.13 0.44 -0.08
N ASP A 10 -11.44 1.23 -1.11
CA ASP A 10 -12.79 1.36 -1.68
C ASP A 10 -13.23 0.13 -2.50
N SER A 11 -12.35 -0.87 -2.73
CA SER A 11 -12.67 -2.05 -3.53
C SER A 11 -13.53 -3.07 -2.75
N LEU A 12 -14.84 -2.84 -2.79
CA LEU A 12 -15.85 -3.52 -1.97
C LEU A 12 -16.40 -4.82 -2.59
N ASP A 13 -15.92 -5.95 -2.09
CA ASP A 13 -16.74 -7.14 -1.77
C ASP A 13 -16.57 -7.54 -0.26
N GLU A 14 -15.48 -7.15 0.42
CA GLU A 14 -15.19 -7.46 1.83
C GLU A 14 -15.34 -6.29 2.83
N GLU A 15 -15.09 -5.02 2.47
CA GLU A 15 -15.09 -3.93 3.48
C GLU A 15 -16.50 -3.50 3.95
N ASP A 16 -17.53 -3.52 3.09
CA ASP A 16 -18.93 -3.22 3.43
C ASP A 16 -19.54 -4.36 4.27
N SER A 17 -19.13 -5.60 4.02
CA SER A 17 -19.64 -6.77 4.74
C SER A 17 -19.02 -6.92 6.14
N LEU A 18 -17.90 -6.23 6.41
CA LEU A 18 -17.19 -6.23 7.69
C LEU A 18 -17.28 -4.91 8.49
N GLY A 19 -17.85 -3.84 7.90
CA GLY A 19 -17.99 -2.53 8.57
C GLY A 19 -16.65 -1.85 8.86
N LEU A 20 -15.60 -2.19 8.11
CA LEU A 20 -14.24 -1.74 8.39
C LEU A 20 -14.07 -0.24 8.15
N LEU A 21 -14.68 0.31 7.11
CA LEU A 21 -14.69 1.76 6.83
C LEU A 21 -15.29 2.60 7.96
N GLU A 22 -16.24 2.07 8.73
CA GLU A 22 -16.79 2.78 9.90
C GLU A 22 -15.83 2.78 11.11
N THR A 23 -14.88 1.85 11.15
CA THR A 23 -13.91 1.72 12.25
C THR A 23 -12.53 2.29 11.96
N ILE A 24 -12.17 2.46 10.69
CA ILE A 24 -10.87 3.00 10.29
C ILE A 24 -10.93 4.53 10.35
N PRO A 25 -10.20 5.18 11.28
CA PRO A 25 -10.35 6.62 11.52
C PRO A 25 -9.68 7.50 10.44
N TRP A 26 -8.85 6.90 9.58
CA TRP A 26 -8.15 7.56 8.48
C TRP A 26 -7.56 6.50 7.54
N THR A 27 -7.50 6.83 6.25
CA THR A 27 -6.85 6.01 5.22
C THR A 27 -5.39 6.40 5.05
N VAL A 28 -4.55 5.43 4.66
CA VAL A 28 -3.09 5.61 4.66
C VAL A 28 -2.64 6.59 3.57
N GLN A 29 -3.24 6.51 2.38
CA GLN A 29 -2.85 7.34 1.24
C GLN A 29 -3.03 8.85 1.52
N PRO A 30 -4.19 9.35 1.98
CA PRO A 30 -4.37 10.74 2.40
C PRO A 30 -3.47 11.12 3.58
N ALA A 31 -3.30 10.23 4.56
CA ALA A 31 -2.47 10.52 5.74
C ALA A 31 -0.99 10.74 5.39
N LEU A 32 -0.45 10.00 4.41
CA LEU A 32 0.93 10.14 3.94
C LEU A 32 1.07 11.32 2.96
N THR A 33 0.17 11.45 1.99
CA THR A 33 0.24 12.53 1.00
C THR A 33 0.07 13.92 1.63
N HIS A 34 -0.78 14.06 2.65
CA HIS A 34 -0.90 15.30 3.43
C HIS A 34 0.40 15.71 4.14
N ARG A 35 1.28 14.74 4.44
CA ARG A 35 2.61 14.98 5.02
C ARG A 35 3.69 15.21 3.95
N GLY A 36 3.31 15.33 2.69
CA GLY A 36 4.23 15.58 1.56
C GLY A 36 4.90 14.33 1.01
N VAL A 37 4.43 13.13 1.37
CA VAL A 37 4.94 11.88 0.78
C VAL A 37 4.43 11.74 -0.65
N TYR A 38 5.35 11.46 -1.57
CA TYR A 38 4.98 11.06 -2.93
C TYR A 38 4.76 9.54 -2.99
N LEU A 39 3.51 9.14 -3.19
CA LEU A 39 3.10 7.75 -3.36
C LEU A 39 3.17 7.35 -4.84
N LEU A 40 3.79 6.20 -5.09
CA LEU A 40 3.80 5.51 -6.37
C LEU A 40 2.92 4.28 -6.21
N SER A 41 1.85 4.22 -7.00
CA SER A 41 0.91 3.10 -6.99
C SER A 41 1.19 2.15 -8.14
N GLY A 42 0.87 0.87 -7.93
CA GLY A 42 0.84 -0.15 -8.95
C GLY A 42 -0.17 0.17 -10.06
N PRO A 43 -0.08 -0.50 -11.22
CA PRO A 43 -0.92 -0.21 -12.38
C PRO A 43 -2.40 -0.55 -12.15
N GLN A 44 -2.70 -1.51 -11.28
CA GLN A 44 -4.06 -1.86 -10.87
C GLN A 44 -4.10 -2.13 -9.35
N PRO A 45 -5.27 -1.96 -8.69
CA PRO A 45 -5.48 -2.41 -7.32
C PRO A 45 -5.12 -3.89 -7.17
N TRP A 46 -4.53 -4.26 -6.03
CA TRP A 46 -4.16 -5.64 -5.69
C TRP A 46 -3.01 -6.27 -6.50
N ASP A 47 -2.49 -5.59 -7.53
CA ASP A 47 -1.25 -6.01 -8.19
C ASP A 47 -0.06 -5.89 -7.22
N GLU A 48 0.96 -6.74 -7.42
CA GLU A 48 2.21 -6.58 -6.68
C GLU A 48 2.89 -5.25 -7.06
N HIS A 49 3.28 -4.47 -6.05
CA HIS A 49 4.03 -3.24 -6.26
C HIS A 49 4.98 -2.97 -5.10
N VAL A 50 6.26 -2.80 -5.45
CA VAL A 50 7.32 -2.46 -4.49
C VAL A 50 8.08 -1.24 -4.96
N VAL A 51 8.44 -0.38 -4.01
CA VAL A 51 9.24 0.82 -4.24
C VAL A 51 10.45 0.79 -3.33
N CYS A 52 11.62 0.98 -3.92
CA CYS A 52 12.86 1.28 -3.20
C CYS A 52 13.23 2.73 -3.47
N ASP A 53 13.22 3.56 -2.43
CA ASP A 53 13.81 4.90 -2.47
C ASP A 53 14.95 4.96 -1.45
N ARG A 54 16.19 4.85 -1.95
CA ARG A 54 17.42 4.81 -1.13
C ARG A 54 17.43 3.66 -0.12
N GLN A 55 16.92 3.88 1.09
CA GLN A 55 16.90 2.88 2.17
C GLN A 55 15.49 2.37 2.49
N PRO A 56 14.44 3.20 2.54
CA PRO A 56 13.06 2.70 2.63
C PRO A 56 12.68 1.76 1.47
N LEU A 57 12.29 0.54 1.85
CA LEU A 57 11.62 -0.43 0.98
C LEU A 57 10.16 -0.52 1.41
N THR A 58 9.25 -0.35 0.47
CA THR A 58 7.81 -0.40 0.72
C THR A 58 7.13 -1.34 -0.27
N GLY A 59 6.14 -2.10 0.20
CA GLY A 59 5.22 -2.89 -0.62
C GLY A 59 3.80 -2.36 -0.43
N GLN A 60 3.01 -2.32 -1.51
CA GLN A 60 1.71 -1.65 -1.53
C GLN A 60 0.65 -2.39 -0.69
N ASN A 61 0.53 -3.70 -0.94
CA ASN A 61 -0.58 -4.53 -0.49
C ASN A 61 -0.09 -5.96 -0.17
N PRO A 62 -0.95 -6.89 0.28
CA PRO A 62 -0.54 -8.26 0.60
C PRO A 62 0.17 -9.01 -0.55
N ALA A 63 -0.23 -8.78 -1.80
CA ALA A 63 0.42 -9.39 -2.97
C ALA A 63 1.90 -8.98 -3.08
N SER A 64 2.26 -7.82 -2.54
CA SER A 64 3.62 -7.26 -2.58
C SER A 64 4.57 -7.89 -1.56
N ALA A 65 4.11 -8.76 -0.65
CA ALA A 65 4.94 -9.32 0.42
C ALA A 65 6.13 -10.16 -0.11
N ALA A 66 5.89 -11.05 -1.07
CA ALA A 66 6.92 -11.90 -1.64
C ALA A 66 8.00 -11.11 -2.43
N PRO A 67 7.65 -10.19 -3.36
CA PRO A 67 8.66 -9.37 -4.02
C PRO A 67 9.39 -8.43 -3.07
N LEU A 68 8.73 -7.90 -2.03
CA LEU A 68 9.39 -7.07 -1.02
C LEU A 68 10.46 -7.86 -0.25
N ALA A 69 10.14 -9.09 0.17
CA ALA A 69 11.10 -9.96 0.86
C ALA A 69 12.33 -10.27 -0.01
N ARG A 70 12.14 -10.55 -1.30
CA ARG A 70 13.26 -10.76 -2.25
C ARG A 70 14.16 -9.52 -2.33
N LEU A 71 13.56 -8.33 -2.36
CA LEU A 71 14.30 -7.08 -2.41
C LEU A 71 15.12 -6.84 -1.14
N VAL A 72 14.55 -7.11 0.04
CA VAL A 72 15.26 -7.04 1.34
C VAL A 72 16.50 -7.92 1.30
N THR A 73 16.39 -9.17 0.83
CA THR A 73 17.55 -10.09 0.78
C THR A 73 18.65 -9.66 -0.20
N THR A 74 18.34 -8.83 -1.19
CA THR A 74 19.32 -8.34 -2.17
C THR A 74 20.07 -7.10 -1.67
N MET A 75 19.50 -6.39 -0.68
CA MET A 75 20.03 -5.15 -0.12
C MET A 75 20.88 -5.37 1.15
N LEU A 76 21.01 -6.61 1.62
CA LEU A 76 21.89 -7.04 2.71
C LEU A 76 23.29 -7.37 2.19
#